data_AF-A0A0M8PRH7-F1
#
_entry.id   AF-A0A0M8PRH7-F1
#
_cell.length_a   1.000
_cell.length_b   1.000
_cell.length_c   1.000
_cell.angle_alpha   90.00
_cell.angle_beta   90.00
_cell.angle_gamma   90.00
#
_symmetry.space_group_name_H-M   'P 1'
#
loop_
_entity.id
_entity.type
_entity.pdbx_description
1 polymer ?
#
loop_
_entity_poly.entity_id
_entity_poly.type
_entity_poly.pdbx_seq_one_letter_code
_entity_poly.pdbx_strand_id
1 'polypeptide(L)'
;MYNLKKIGEWEVLTNSMWEFVSLNFQQEVTDKYIVFSESPSNDPICFKRDTGEVYLFSHDPIKRAKVYKDFNDYLLNEIVEIQKLYAEVTFNSSKEEIEYKENLLDSDGIDFDFRNLKL
;
A
#
# COMPACT_ATOMS: atom_id res chain seq x y z
N MET A 1 -11.22 -0.33 3.18
CA MET A 1 -10.92 -0.65 1.77
C MET A 1 -11.04 0.61 0.92
N TYR A 2 -10.03 1.46 1.01
CA TYR A 2 -9.94 2.62 0.13
C TYR A 2 -9.53 2.16 -1.27
N ASN A 3 -10.34 2.51 -2.27
CA ASN A 3 -10.01 2.44 -3.70
C ASN A 3 -9.43 1.10 -4.20
N LEU A 4 -9.83 -0.04 -3.62
CA LEU A 4 -9.49 -1.35 -4.19
C LEU A 4 -10.14 -1.46 -5.58
N LYS A 5 -9.31 -1.66 -6.60
CA LYS A 5 -9.74 -1.82 -7.98
C LYS A 5 -10.36 -3.21 -8.17
N LYS A 6 -11.34 -3.32 -9.06
CA LYS A 6 -11.83 -4.63 -9.50
C LYS A 6 -10.71 -5.37 -10.22
N ILE A 7 -10.70 -6.70 -10.18
CA ILE A 7 -9.66 -7.51 -10.82
C ILE A 7 -9.47 -7.17 -12.31
N GLY A 8 -10.57 -6.89 -13.04
CA GLY A 8 -10.51 -6.50 -14.44
C GLY A 8 -9.94 -5.09 -14.70
N GLU A 9 -9.74 -4.30 -13.66
CA GLU A 9 -9.17 -2.94 -13.69
C GLU A 9 -7.70 -2.93 -13.21
N TRP A 10 -7.16 -4.09 -12.83
CA TRP A 10 -5.76 -4.19 -12.43
C TRP A 10 -4.86 -4.06 -13.65
N GLU A 11 -3.85 -3.21 -13.54
CA GLU A 11 -3.00 -2.86 -14.66
C GLU A 11 -1.54 -2.79 -14.28
N VAL A 12 -0.67 -2.86 -15.29
CA VAL A 12 0.76 -2.63 -15.09
C VAL A 12 0.98 -1.17 -14.75
N LEU A 13 1.80 -0.89 -13.75
CA LEU A 13 2.06 0.48 -13.30
C LEU A 13 2.55 1.39 -14.45
N THR A 14 3.31 0.88 -15.41
CA THR A 14 3.74 1.64 -16.60
C THR A 14 2.58 2.14 -17.47
N ASN A 15 1.47 1.41 -17.53
CA ASN A 15 0.32 1.73 -18.38
C ASN A 15 -0.62 2.76 -17.74
N SER A 16 -0.32 3.16 -16.51
CA SER A 16 -1.22 3.92 -15.67
C SER A 16 -1.15 5.43 -15.93
N MET A 17 -2.13 6.15 -15.40
CA MET A 17 -2.35 7.57 -15.64
C MET A 17 -1.43 8.50 -14.81
N TRP A 18 -0.60 7.97 -13.92
CA TRP A 18 0.21 8.77 -13.00
C TRP A 18 1.47 9.31 -13.68
N GLU A 19 1.43 10.56 -14.14
CA GLU A 19 2.57 11.23 -14.80
C GLU A 19 3.86 11.22 -13.96
N PHE A 20 3.75 11.34 -12.63
CA PHE A 20 4.94 11.33 -11.77
C PHE A 20 5.68 9.99 -11.84
N VAL A 21 4.98 8.90 -12.13
CA VAL A 21 5.59 7.57 -12.18
C VAL A 21 6.53 7.48 -13.38
N SER A 22 6.07 7.87 -14.56
CA SER A 22 6.87 7.85 -15.79
C SER A 22 8.00 8.87 -15.78
N LEU A 23 7.85 9.98 -15.05
CA LEU A 23 8.88 11.02 -14.91
C LEU A 23 10.03 10.61 -13.97
N ASN A 24 9.75 9.80 -12.94
CA ASN A 24 10.69 9.55 -11.85
C ASN A 24 11.17 8.10 -11.72
N PHE A 25 10.49 7.14 -12.36
CA PHE A 25 10.85 5.73 -12.29
C PHE A 25 11.07 5.14 -13.69
N GLN A 26 12.09 4.30 -13.83
CA GLN A 26 12.39 3.64 -15.10
C GLN A 26 11.31 2.62 -15.46
N GLN A 27 10.96 2.55 -16.75
CA GLN A 27 9.95 1.62 -17.26
C GLN A 27 10.25 0.15 -16.90
N GLU A 28 11.51 -0.28 -17.00
CA GLU A 28 11.95 -1.64 -16.64
C GLU A 28 11.63 -2.01 -15.18
N VAL A 29 11.55 -0.99 -14.30
CA VAL A 29 11.15 -1.15 -12.90
C VAL A 29 9.63 -1.20 -12.81
N THR A 30 8.91 -0.25 -13.40
CA THR A 30 7.45 -0.12 -13.27
C THR A 30 6.69 -1.27 -13.95
N ASP A 31 7.25 -1.90 -14.99
CA ASP A 31 6.67 -3.08 -15.66
C ASP A 31 6.53 -4.32 -14.76
N LYS A 32 7.23 -4.32 -13.62
CA LYS A 32 7.21 -5.40 -12.63
C LYS A 32 6.07 -5.24 -11.62
N TYR A 33 5.32 -4.15 -11.65
CA TYR A 33 4.30 -3.83 -10.65
C TYR A 33 2.90 -3.85 -11.25
N ILE A 34 1.96 -4.47 -10.53
CA ILE A 34 0.53 -4.43 -10.84
C ILE A 34 -0.18 -3.55 -9.83
N VAL A 35 -0.85 -2.52 -10.31
CA VAL A 35 -1.68 -1.63 -9.49
C VAL A 35 -2.98 -2.35 -9.17
N PHE A 36 -3.28 -2.49 -7.88
CA PHE A 36 -4.51 -3.14 -7.42
C PHE A 36 -5.36 -2.23 -6.52
N SER A 37 -4.78 -1.17 -5.97
CA SER A 37 -5.47 -0.20 -5.11
C SER A 37 -4.81 1.16 -5.22
N GLU A 38 -5.47 2.17 -4.66
CA GLU A 38 -4.90 3.51 -4.50
C GLU A 38 -4.95 3.92 -3.02
N SER A 39 -3.98 4.73 -2.59
CA SER A 39 -3.98 5.35 -1.27
C SER A 39 -5.10 6.42 -1.16
N PRO A 40 -5.38 6.96 0.04
CA PRO A 40 -6.26 8.12 0.21
C PRO A 40 -5.84 9.35 -0.61
N SER A 41 -4.55 9.48 -0.96
CA SER A 41 -4.02 10.54 -1.81
C SER A 41 -3.99 10.18 -3.31
N ASN A 42 -4.69 9.11 -3.71
CA ASN A 42 -4.71 8.55 -5.06
C ASN A 42 -3.33 8.11 -5.58
N ASP A 43 -2.42 7.75 -4.67
CA ASP A 43 -1.12 7.18 -5.03
C ASP A 43 -1.27 5.66 -5.30
N PRO A 44 -0.63 5.11 -6.34
CA PRO A 44 -0.82 3.70 -6.68
C PRO A 44 -0.16 2.76 -5.66
N ILE A 45 -0.97 1.79 -5.20
CA ILE A 45 -0.53 0.65 -4.39
C ILE A 45 -0.46 -0.56 -5.32
N CYS A 46 0.72 -1.17 -5.35
CA CYS A 46 1.05 -2.21 -6.31
C CYS A 46 1.60 -3.44 -5.63
N PHE A 47 1.33 -4.64 -6.13
CA PHE A 47 2.17 -5.80 -5.82
C PHE A 47 3.21 -5.99 -6.91
N LYS A 48 4.40 -6.43 -6.51
CA LYS A 48 5.50 -6.78 -7.41
C LYS A 48 5.28 -8.20 -7.93
N ARG A 49 5.28 -8.38 -9.24
CA ARG A 49 4.87 -9.64 -9.92
C ARG A 49 5.67 -10.88 -9.53
N ASP A 50 6.96 -10.71 -9.24
CA ASP A 50 7.88 -11.80 -8.96
C ASP A 50 7.90 -12.22 -7.49
N THR A 51 7.67 -11.29 -6.57
CA THR A 51 7.75 -11.54 -5.12
C THR A 51 6.41 -11.49 -4.40
N GLY A 52 5.38 -10.88 -4.99
CA GLY A 52 4.10 -10.60 -4.33
C GLY A 52 4.15 -9.44 -3.33
N GLU A 53 5.32 -8.83 -3.13
CA GLU A 53 5.51 -7.72 -2.18
C GLU A 53 4.74 -6.47 -2.59
N VAL A 54 4.18 -5.78 -1.60
CA VAL A 54 3.32 -4.62 -1.84
C VAL A 54 4.09 -3.32 -1.62
N TYR A 55 4.02 -2.46 -2.62
CA TYR A 55 4.68 -1.16 -2.67
C TYR A 55 3.69 -0.03 -2.88
N LEU A 56 3.98 1.10 -2.23
CA LEU A 56 3.35 2.39 -2.50
C LEU A 56 4.31 3.24 -3.31
N PHE A 57 3.84 3.80 -4.42
CA PHE A 57 4.53 4.84 -5.18
C PHE A 57 3.84 6.16 -4.91
N SER A 58 4.52 7.09 -4.27
CA SER A 58 3.97 8.38 -3.85
C SER A 58 4.46 9.52 -4.74
N HIS A 59 3.57 10.47 -5.02
CA HIS A 59 3.92 11.71 -5.69
C HIS A 59 4.55 12.76 -4.76
N ASP A 60 4.27 12.73 -3.45
CA ASP A 60 4.81 13.70 -2.48
C ASP A 60 5.07 13.10 -1.08
N PRO A 61 6.32 12.82 -0.69
CA PRO A 61 7.52 12.93 -1.51
C PRO A 61 7.50 11.91 -2.65
N ILE A 62 8.24 12.20 -3.73
CA ILE A 62 8.53 11.22 -4.78
C ILE A 62 9.31 10.06 -4.16
N LYS A 63 8.60 8.96 -3.88
CA LYS A 63 9.16 7.81 -3.15
C LYS A 63 8.44 6.53 -3.54
N ARG A 64 9.21 5.45 -3.64
CA ARG A 64 8.70 4.07 -3.70
C ARG A 64 9.10 3.36 -2.41
N ALA A 65 8.15 2.80 -1.69
CA ALA A 65 8.41 2.08 -0.45
C ALA A 65 7.62 0.77 -0.36
N LYS A 66 8.22 -0.27 0.21
CA LYS A 66 7.51 -1.51 0.56
C LYS A 66 6.65 -1.20 1.79
N VAL A 67 5.34 -1.42 1.67
CA VAL A 67 4.35 -1.08 2.71
C VAL A 67 3.67 -2.31 3.29
N TYR A 68 3.64 -3.43 2.57
CA TYR A 68 3.26 -4.74 3.10
C TYR A 68 4.14 -5.84 2.51
N LYS A 69 4.27 -6.94 3.24
CA LYS A 69 5.01 -8.13 2.78
C LYS A 69 4.36 -8.77 1.57
N ASP A 70 3.03 -8.85 1.57
CA ASP A 70 2.23 -9.42 0.50
C ASP A 70 0.80 -8.89 0.54
N PHE A 71 -0.06 -9.42 -0.34
CA PHE A 71 -1.47 -9.04 -0.42
C PHE A 71 -2.28 -9.46 0.81
N ASN A 72 -1.90 -10.53 1.52
CA ASN A 72 -2.60 -10.96 2.73
C ASN A 72 -2.38 -9.94 3.85
N ASP A 73 -1.15 -9.44 4.02
CA ASP A 73 -0.84 -8.39 4.99
C ASP A 73 -1.63 -7.10 4.70
N TYR A 74 -1.77 -6.73 3.42
CA TYR A 74 -2.64 -5.63 3.02
C TYR A 74 -4.10 -5.89 3.44
N LEU A 75 -4.65 -7.07 3.13
CA LEU A 75 -6.02 -7.42 3.49
C LEU A 75 -6.24 -7.42 5.01
N LEU A 76 -5.29 -7.94 5.79
CA LEU A 76 -5.35 -7.92 7.25
C LEU A 76 -5.44 -6.49 7.78
N ASN A 77 -4.61 -5.57 7.25
CA ASN A 77 -4.69 -4.16 7.60
C ASN A 77 -6.06 -3.56 7.25
N GLU A 78 -6.58 -3.83 6.06
CA GLU A 78 -7.90 -3.33 5.66
C GLU A 78 -9.05 -3.86 6.52
N ILE A 79 -8.96 -5.11 6.98
CA ILE A 79 -9.92 -5.69 7.93
C ILE A 79 -9.87 -4.93 9.25
N VAL A 80 -8.68 -4.64 9.78
CA VAL A 80 -8.52 -3.84 11.00
C VAL A 80 -9.12 -2.45 10.83
N GLU A 81 -8.88 -1.78 9.71
CA GLU A 81 -9.49 -0.48 9.41
C GLU A 81 -11.01 -0.53 9.35
N ILE A 82 -11.58 -1.59 8.78
CA ILE A 82 -13.03 -1.80 8.77
C ILE A 82 -13.56 -2.04 10.20
N GLN A 83 -12.90 -2.88 10.99
CA GLN A 83 -13.30 -3.14 12.38
C GLN A 83 -13.28 -1.87 13.25
N LYS A 84 -12.31 -0.96 13.00
CA LYS A 84 -12.27 0.36 13.63
C LYS A 84 -13.52 1.19 13.28
N LEU A 85 -13.96 1.19 12.02
CA LEU A 85 -15.15 1.93 11.58
C LEU A 85 -16.44 1.43 12.24
N TYR A 86 -16.53 0.13 12.54
CA TYR A 86 -17.66 -0.47 13.24
C TYR A 86 -17.50 -0.44 14.78
N ALA A 87 -16.46 0.20 15.30
CA ALA A 87 -16.12 0.23 16.74
C ALA A 87 -15.97 -1.16 17.37
N GLU A 88 -15.68 -2.19 16.57
CA GLU A 88 -15.36 -3.54 17.04
C GLU A 88 -13.94 -3.61 17.63
N VAL A 89 -13.06 -2.74 17.13
CA VAL A 89 -11.70 -2.52 17.62
C VAL A 89 -11.53 -1.04 17.91
N THR A 90 -11.04 -0.71 19.11
CA THR A 90 -10.69 0.66 19.49
C THR A 90 -9.29 0.68 20.08
N PHE A 91 -8.54 1.74 19.76
CA PHE A 91 -7.23 2.00 20.31
C PHE A 91 -7.29 3.27 21.15
N ASN A 92 -6.64 3.26 22.31
CA ASN A 92 -6.60 4.41 23.24
C ASN A 92 -5.64 5.50 22.74
N SER A 93 -4.76 5.18 21.79
CA SER A 93 -3.84 6.13 21.15
C SER A 93 -3.36 5.62 19.78
N SER A 94 -2.86 6.53 18.94
CA SER A 94 -2.21 6.17 17.67
C SER A 94 -0.98 5.28 17.87
N LYS A 95 -0.29 5.43 19.01
CA LYS A 95 0.86 4.59 19.34
C LYS A 95 0.47 3.13 19.55
N GLU A 96 -0.62 2.90 20.29
CA GLU A 96 -1.16 1.55 20.53
C GLU A 96 -1.59 0.88 19.22
N GLU A 97 -2.21 1.63 18.31
CA GLU A 97 -2.58 1.13 16.99
C GLU A 97 -1.35 0.72 16.15
N ILE A 98 -0.32 1.56 16.13
CA ILE A 98 0.93 1.29 15.41
C ILE A 98 1.57 0.01 15.96
N GLU A 99 1.74 -0.09 17.28
CA GLU A 99 2.30 -1.27 17.93
C GLU A 99 1.48 -2.54 17.65
N TYR A 100 0.15 -2.44 17.65
CA TYR A 100 -0.73 -3.57 17.31
C TYR A 100 -0.49 -4.05 15.86
N LYS A 101 -0.47 -3.12 14.89
CA LYS A 101 -0.26 -3.44 13.48
C LYS A 101 1.15 -3.94 13.19
N GLU A 102 2.16 -3.44 13.88
CA GLU A 102 3.54 -3.94 13.78
C GLU A 102 3.70 -5.37 14.31
N ASN A 103 2.92 -5.74 15.35
CA ASN A 103 2.92 -7.11 15.85
C ASN A 103 2.10 -8.07 14.98
N LEU A 104 1.02 -7.57 14.35
CA LEU A 104 0.15 -8.36 13.50
C LEU A 104 0.76 -8.65 12.13
N LEU A 105 1.49 -7.69 11.58
CA LEU A 105 2.04 -7.74 10.23
C LEU A 105 3.52 -8.08 10.29
N ASP A 106 4.04 -8.81 9.29
CA ASP A 106 5.48 -9.03 9.18
C ASP A 106 6.18 -7.67 9.00
N SER A 107 7.43 -7.54 9.45
CA SER A 107 8.18 -6.27 9.44
C SER A 107 9.34 -6.26 8.45
N ASP A 108 9.65 -7.38 7.77
CA ASP A 108 10.85 -7.48 6.95
C ASP A 108 10.85 -6.50 5.75
N GLY A 109 11.70 -5.47 5.87
CA GLY A 109 11.90 -4.43 4.85
C GLY A 109 10.73 -3.47 4.66
N ILE A 110 9.76 -3.42 5.57
CA ILE A 110 8.61 -2.50 5.49
C ILE A 110 8.96 -1.13 6.06
N ASP A 111 8.56 -0.09 5.34
CA ASP A 111 8.70 1.30 5.76
C ASP A 111 7.44 1.73 6.55
N PHE A 112 7.39 1.39 7.84
CA PHE A 112 6.23 1.64 8.70
C PHE A 112 5.93 3.12 8.88
N ASP A 113 6.96 3.96 9.04
CA ASP A 113 6.79 5.41 9.15
C ASP A 113 6.09 5.96 7.91
N PHE A 114 6.56 5.56 6.73
CA PHE A 114 5.95 6.01 5.48
C PHE A 114 4.56 5.42 5.25
N ARG A 115 4.34 4.16 5.64
CA ARG A 115 3.02 3.53 5.59
C ARG A 115 2.02 4.32 6.43
N ASN A 116 2.31 4.51 7.71
CA ASN A 116 1.40 5.18 8.66
C ASN A 116 1.17 6.66 8.32
N LEU A 117 2.11 7.29 7.59
CA LEU A 117 1.94 8.64 7.06
C LEU A 117 0.95 8.68 5.88
N LYS A 118 0.89 7.61 5.07
CA LYS A 118 0.23 7.60 3.76
C LYS A 118 -1.03 6.74 3.67
N LEU A 119 -1.19 5.75 4.55
CA LEU A 119 -2.24 4.74 4.57
C LEU A 119 -2.86 4.67 5.97
#